data_AF-A0A1L7D3M5-F1
#
_entry.id   AF-A0A1L7D3M5-F1
#
_cell.length_a   1.000
_cell.length_b   1.000
_cell.length_c   1.000
_cell.angle_alpha   90.00
_cell.angle_beta   90.00
_cell.angle_gamma   90.00
#
_symmetry.space_group_name_H-M   'P 1'
#
loop_
_entity.id
_entity.type
_entity.pdbx_description
1 polymer ?
#
loop_
_entity_poly.entity_id
_entity_poly.type
_entity_poly.pdbx_seq_one_letter_code
_entity_poly.pdbx_strand_id
1 'polypeptide(L)'
;MEQTIRTLVRKLEVRFTLAESLKTVGAARAERPMNTSGRLGPSSPGRDDVMNLTVELELRLFEFVCDAKRFITPARIIPKNWEPLLAWLSFHSAGLAELEEEYVAGLVDELRYQIKKLDKLLNPDAPLKLGSEPWRPAGHIVAAAAAYGFRVTPGQLRQLVFRGVIDSRPGGARNLYRASQVLAYLRGEPTEKDTPQ
;
A
#
# COMPACT_ATOMS: atom_id res chain seq x y z
N MET A 1 -3.08 -3.00 -21.82
CA MET A 1 -3.17 -2.79 -20.35
C MET A 1 -3.84 -3.94 -19.62
N GLU A 2 -4.91 -4.54 -20.15
CA GLU A 2 -5.60 -5.71 -19.55
C GLU A 2 -4.63 -6.84 -19.13
N GLN A 3 -3.79 -7.32 -20.05
CA GLN A 3 -2.86 -8.42 -19.80
C GLN A 3 -1.89 -8.12 -18.64
N THR A 4 -1.49 -6.85 -18.50
CA THR A 4 -0.64 -6.36 -17.41
C THR A 4 -1.35 -6.47 -16.08
N ILE A 5 -2.62 -6.03 -16.00
CA ILE A 5 -3.44 -6.12 -14.79
C ILE A 5 -3.62 -7.58 -14.39
N ARG A 6 -4.04 -8.45 -15.32
CA ARG A 6 -4.20 -9.90 -15.04
C ARG A 6 -2.92 -10.53 -14.51
N THR A 7 -1.77 -10.18 -15.10
CA THR A 7 -0.47 -10.70 -14.67
C THR A 7 -0.11 -10.25 -13.25
N LEU A 8 -0.34 -8.97 -12.93
CA LEU A 8 -0.05 -8.42 -11.61
C LEU A 8 -0.99 -8.99 -10.54
N VAL A 9 -2.28 -9.14 -10.86
CA VAL A 9 -3.27 -9.75 -9.98
C VAL A 9 -2.86 -11.18 -9.62
N ARG A 10 -2.52 -12.04 -10.61
CA ARG A 10 -2.03 -13.40 -10.35
C ARG A 10 -0.79 -13.43 -9.47
N LYS A 11 0.17 -12.52 -9.72
CA LYS A 11 1.37 -12.40 -8.89
C LYS A 11 1.02 -12.04 -7.44
N LEU A 12 0.01 -11.20 -7.26
CA LEU A 12 -0.44 -10.72 -5.97
C LEU A 12 -1.23 -11.81 -5.20
N GLU A 13 -2.08 -12.58 -5.88
CA GLU A 13 -2.82 -13.73 -5.33
C GLU A 13 -1.86 -14.76 -4.71
N VAL A 14 -0.78 -15.12 -5.42
CA VAL A 14 0.24 -16.05 -4.91
C VAL A 14 0.85 -15.52 -3.61
N ARG A 15 1.16 -14.22 -3.55
CA ARG A 15 1.82 -13.60 -2.40
C ARG A 15 0.90 -13.47 -1.19
N PHE A 16 -0.37 -13.11 -1.40
CA PHE A 16 -1.35 -13.11 -0.33
C PHE A 16 -1.57 -14.52 0.21
N THR A 17 -1.66 -15.53 -0.66
CA THR A 17 -1.76 -16.94 -0.23
C THR A 17 -0.57 -17.35 0.66
N LEU A 18 0.65 -16.97 0.27
CA LEU A 18 1.85 -17.20 1.08
C LEU A 18 1.84 -16.39 2.39
N ALA A 19 1.34 -15.16 2.38
CA ALA A 19 1.21 -14.36 3.60
C ALA A 19 0.18 -14.95 4.57
N GLU A 20 -0.96 -15.45 4.07
CA GLU A 20 -1.97 -16.14 4.87
C GLU A 20 -1.43 -17.43 5.53
N SER A 21 -0.60 -18.20 4.81
CA SER A 21 0.04 -19.38 5.41
C SER A 21 0.99 -19.00 6.55
N LEU A 22 1.68 -17.86 6.45
CA LEU A 22 2.51 -17.35 7.55
C LEU A 22 1.71 -16.86 8.77
N LYS A 23 0.42 -16.54 8.62
CA LYS A 23 -0.46 -16.21 9.76
C LYS A 23 -0.84 -17.46 10.56
N THR A 24 -0.92 -18.61 9.90
CA THR A 24 -1.39 -19.87 10.50
C THR A 24 -0.25 -20.75 11.04
N VAL A 25 0.97 -20.57 10.53
CA VAL A 25 2.18 -21.19 11.11
C VAL A 25 2.52 -20.47 12.42
N GLY A 26 1.93 -20.96 13.52
CA GLY A 26 2.35 -20.58 14.87
C GLY A 26 3.86 -20.74 14.99
N ALA A 27 4.55 -19.71 15.49
CA ALA A 27 5.98 -19.71 15.65
C ALA A 27 6.41 -21.00 16.37
N ALA A 28 7.12 -21.89 15.67
CA ALA A 28 7.86 -22.95 16.32
C ALA A 28 8.73 -22.28 17.39
N ARG A 29 8.47 -22.66 18.64
CA ARG A 29 9.06 -22.11 19.86
C ARG A 29 10.57 -22.13 19.70
N ALA A 30 11.17 -21.02 19.29
CA ALA A 30 12.61 -20.86 19.38
C ALA A 30 12.92 -20.80 20.86
N GLU A 31 13.40 -21.91 21.42
CA GLU A 31 13.94 -21.98 22.78
C GLU A 31 15.11 -21.00 22.89
N ARG A 32 14.81 -19.74 23.20
CA ARG A 32 15.84 -18.78 23.55
C ARG A 32 16.32 -19.11 24.97
N PRO A 33 17.63 -19.16 25.21
CA PRO A 33 18.16 -19.36 26.55
C PRO A 33 17.68 -18.22 27.46
N MET A 34 17.09 -18.61 28.57
CA MET A 34 16.45 -17.78 29.58
C MET A 34 17.46 -16.75 30.12
N ASN A 35 17.36 -15.50 29.69
CA ASN A 35 18.10 -14.40 30.29
C ASN A 35 17.27 -13.76 31.41
N THR A 36 17.84 -13.82 32.61
CA THR A 36 17.28 -13.40 33.88
C THR A 36 17.24 -11.87 34.01
N SER A 37 16.32 -11.21 33.32
CA SER A 37 15.94 -9.82 33.67
C SER A 37 14.62 -9.41 33.01
N GLY A 38 13.52 -9.67 33.72
CA GLY A 38 12.37 -8.77 33.88
C GLY A 38 11.76 -8.10 32.64
N ARG A 39 10.89 -8.82 31.93
CA ARG A 39 9.50 -8.46 31.56
C ARG A 39 9.02 -9.40 30.45
N LEU A 40 8.58 -10.59 30.84
CA LEU A 40 7.81 -11.49 29.98
C LEU A 40 6.34 -11.04 30.03
N GLY A 41 6.00 -10.01 29.27
CA GLY A 41 4.61 -9.85 28.84
C GLY A 41 4.26 -10.97 27.85
N PRO A 42 2.99 -11.42 27.75
CA PRO A 42 2.60 -12.38 26.73
C PRO A 42 2.97 -11.80 25.35
N SER A 43 3.93 -12.42 24.67
CA SER A 43 4.16 -12.13 23.25
C SER A 43 2.97 -12.74 22.51
N SER A 44 2.18 -11.90 21.83
CA SER A 44 1.01 -12.34 21.07
C SER A 44 1.41 -13.51 20.15
N PRO A 45 0.67 -14.63 20.18
CA PRO A 45 0.89 -15.71 19.24
C PRO A 45 0.37 -15.26 17.87
N GLY A 46 1.23 -14.63 17.08
CA GLY A 46 0.89 -14.14 15.76
C GLY A 46 2.03 -13.34 15.16
N ARG A 47 2.25 -13.49 13.86
CA ARG A 47 3.04 -12.51 13.11
C ARG A 47 2.18 -11.26 12.92
N ASP A 48 2.09 -10.42 13.97
CA ASP A 48 1.29 -9.20 13.99
C ASP A 48 1.67 -8.25 12.84
N ASP A 49 2.93 -8.26 12.43
CA ASP A 49 3.45 -7.56 11.25
C ASP A 49 2.81 -8.05 9.94
N VAL A 50 2.65 -9.37 9.77
CA VAL A 50 1.97 -9.97 8.62
C VAL A 50 0.48 -9.61 8.62
N MET A 51 -0.19 -9.75 9.76
CA MET A 51 -1.59 -9.36 9.93
C MET A 51 -1.81 -7.89 9.58
N ASN A 52 -1.07 -6.97 10.22
CA ASN A 52 -1.21 -5.54 10.00
C ASN A 52 -0.95 -5.14 8.54
N LEU A 53 0.09 -5.71 7.91
CA LEU A 53 0.38 -5.41 6.52
C LEU A 53 -0.73 -5.90 5.59
N THR A 54 -1.20 -7.15 5.76
CA THR A 54 -2.27 -7.68 4.90
C THR A 54 -3.56 -6.86 5.01
N VAL A 55 -3.96 -6.46 6.21
CA VAL A 55 -5.13 -5.58 6.42
C VAL A 55 -4.94 -4.22 5.73
N GLU A 56 -3.76 -3.60 5.85
CA GLU A 56 -3.44 -2.34 5.14
C GLU A 56 -3.62 -2.51 3.62
N LEU A 57 -3.05 -3.57 3.06
CA LEU A 57 -3.07 -3.83 1.62
C LEU A 57 -4.48 -4.15 1.09
N GLU A 58 -5.28 -4.91 1.86
CA GLU A 58 -6.68 -5.19 1.54
C GLU A 58 -7.54 -3.93 1.50
N LEU A 59 -7.37 -3.04 2.49
CA LEU A 59 -8.10 -1.76 2.51
C LEU A 59 -7.73 -0.90 1.30
N ARG A 60 -6.45 -0.87 0.92
CA ARG A 60 -5.99 -0.14 -0.28
C ARG A 60 -6.60 -0.73 -1.55
N LEU A 61 -6.58 -2.05 -1.74
CA LEU A 61 -7.23 -2.71 -2.89
C LEU A 61 -8.73 -2.42 -2.93
N PHE A 62 -9.38 -2.45 -1.77
CA PHE A 62 -10.81 -2.21 -1.67
C PHE A 62 -11.21 -0.82 -2.20
N GLU A 63 -10.43 0.22 -1.89
CA GLU A 63 -10.68 1.57 -2.40
C GLU A 63 -10.63 1.62 -3.93
N PHE A 64 -9.58 1.05 -4.55
CA PHE A 64 -9.47 0.98 -6.01
C PHE A 64 -10.63 0.22 -6.63
N VAL A 65 -10.98 -0.95 -6.07
CA VAL A 65 -12.09 -1.77 -6.57
C VAL A 65 -13.42 -1.04 -6.43
N CYS A 66 -13.68 -0.38 -5.30
CA CYS A 66 -14.91 0.40 -5.12
C CYS A 66 -15.04 1.55 -6.12
N ASP A 67 -13.93 2.19 -6.47
CA ASP A 67 -13.92 3.28 -7.44
C ASP A 67 -14.22 2.77 -8.85
N ALA A 68 -13.49 1.76 -9.33
CA ALA A 68 -13.77 1.14 -10.63
C ALA A 68 -15.17 0.51 -10.69
N LYS A 69 -15.63 -0.10 -9.59
CA LYS A 69 -16.95 -0.75 -9.53
C LYS A 69 -18.08 0.24 -9.84
N ARG A 70 -17.95 1.52 -9.49
CA ARG A 70 -18.97 2.55 -9.79
C ARG A 70 -19.24 2.66 -11.29
N PHE A 71 -18.21 2.42 -12.10
CA PHE A 71 -18.27 2.53 -13.56
C PHE A 71 -18.60 1.19 -14.22
N ILE A 72 -18.14 0.06 -13.66
CA ILE A 72 -18.27 -1.25 -14.30
C ILE A 72 -19.49 -2.05 -13.80
N THR A 73 -19.65 -2.19 -12.48
CA THR A 73 -20.76 -2.99 -11.88
C THR A 73 -21.27 -2.39 -10.56
N PRO A 74 -22.04 -1.28 -10.58
CA PRO A 74 -22.38 -0.50 -9.39
C PRO A 74 -23.19 -1.26 -8.32
N ALA A 75 -23.98 -2.28 -8.70
CA ALA A 75 -24.86 -2.99 -7.77
C ALA A 75 -24.18 -4.09 -6.92
N ARG A 76 -22.98 -4.57 -7.26
CA ARG A 76 -22.40 -5.77 -6.65
C ARG A 76 -21.67 -5.51 -5.32
N ILE A 77 -22.13 -6.00 -4.18
CA ILE A 77 -21.37 -5.89 -2.92
C ILE A 77 -20.14 -6.79 -2.98
N ILE A 78 -18.96 -6.24 -2.68
CA ILE A 78 -17.69 -6.99 -2.66
C ILE A 78 -17.13 -6.94 -1.23
N PRO A 79 -16.79 -8.07 -0.61
CA PRO A 79 -16.16 -8.10 0.71
C PRO A 79 -14.77 -7.45 0.73
N LYS A 80 -14.38 -6.92 1.89
CA LYS A 80 -13.05 -6.35 2.15
C LYS A 80 -12.03 -7.45 2.49
N ASN A 81 -11.79 -8.35 1.55
CA ASN A 81 -10.80 -9.42 1.66
C ASN A 81 -10.04 -9.51 0.33
N TRP A 82 -8.73 -9.76 0.36
CA TRP A 82 -7.89 -9.82 -0.84
C TRP A 82 -8.47 -10.77 -1.90
N GLU A 83 -8.97 -11.94 -1.53
CA GLU A 83 -9.40 -12.97 -2.47
C GLU A 83 -10.56 -12.51 -3.38
N PRO A 84 -11.72 -12.08 -2.85
CA PRO A 84 -12.81 -11.58 -3.70
C PRO A 84 -12.44 -10.29 -4.45
N LEU A 85 -11.54 -9.48 -3.93
CA LEU A 85 -11.07 -8.25 -4.59
C LEU A 85 -10.20 -8.56 -5.81
N LEU A 86 -9.22 -9.46 -5.66
CA LEU A 86 -8.35 -9.88 -6.76
C LEU A 86 -9.13 -10.66 -7.81
N ALA A 87 -10.06 -11.54 -7.40
CA ALA A 87 -10.95 -12.23 -8.32
C ALA A 87 -11.79 -11.23 -9.14
N TRP A 88 -12.31 -10.17 -8.51
CA TRP A 88 -13.07 -9.13 -9.21
C TRP A 88 -12.19 -8.36 -10.22
N LEU A 89 -10.97 -7.96 -9.83
CA LEU A 89 -10.02 -7.29 -10.72
C LEU A 89 -9.62 -8.16 -11.92
N SER A 90 -9.39 -9.45 -11.67
CA SER A 90 -9.06 -10.41 -12.72
C SER A 90 -10.22 -10.54 -13.73
N PHE A 91 -11.45 -10.69 -13.23
CA PHE A 91 -12.64 -10.83 -14.08
C PHE A 91 -12.93 -9.58 -14.90
N HIS A 92 -12.84 -8.39 -14.31
CA HIS A 92 -13.17 -7.11 -14.97
C HIS A 92 -11.97 -6.41 -15.60
N SER A 93 -10.83 -7.10 -15.77
CA SER A 93 -9.59 -6.50 -16.28
C SER A 93 -9.70 -5.86 -17.67
N ALA A 94 -10.62 -6.34 -18.53
CA ALA A 94 -10.94 -5.70 -19.80
C ALA A 94 -11.60 -4.32 -19.58
N GLY A 95 -12.71 -4.28 -18.82
CA GLY A 95 -13.38 -3.02 -18.49
C GLY A 95 -12.54 -2.06 -17.66
N LEU A 96 -11.63 -2.57 -16.83
CA LEU A 96 -10.64 -1.76 -16.12
C LEU A 96 -9.65 -1.09 -17.07
N ALA A 97 -9.27 -1.76 -18.16
CA ALA A 97 -8.34 -1.20 -19.14
C ALA A 97 -8.98 -0.10 -20.02
N GLU A 98 -10.30 0.01 -20.01
CA GLU A 98 -11.08 1.03 -20.72
C GLU A 98 -11.38 2.27 -19.86
N LEU A 99 -11.04 2.23 -18.55
CA LEU A 99 -11.14 3.40 -17.68
C LEU A 99 -10.07 4.46 -18.03
N GLU A 100 -10.20 5.65 -17.44
CA GLU A 100 -9.24 6.74 -17.59
C GLU A 100 -7.80 6.26 -17.38
N GLU A 101 -6.90 6.67 -18.27
CA GLU A 101 -5.51 6.18 -18.29
C GLU A 101 -4.80 6.40 -16.95
N GLU A 102 -5.08 7.52 -16.28
CA GLU A 102 -4.54 7.83 -14.96
C GLU A 102 -5.00 6.85 -13.88
N TYR A 103 -6.27 6.44 -13.92
CA TYR A 103 -6.80 5.43 -13.01
C TYR A 103 -6.08 4.10 -13.23
N VAL A 104 -5.97 3.67 -14.49
CA VAL A 104 -5.32 2.41 -14.85
C VAL A 104 -3.85 2.40 -14.44
N ALA A 105 -3.13 3.50 -14.68
CA ALA A 105 -1.76 3.67 -14.23
C ALA A 105 -1.64 3.61 -12.71
N GLY A 106 -2.54 4.29 -11.98
CA GLY A 106 -2.59 4.25 -10.52
C GLY A 106 -2.85 2.85 -9.95
N LEU A 107 -3.78 2.10 -10.55
CA LEU A 107 -4.05 0.71 -10.19
C LEU A 107 -2.83 -0.19 -10.44
N VAL A 108 -2.16 -0.05 -11.59
CA VAL A 108 -0.95 -0.82 -11.90
C VAL A 108 0.18 -0.53 -10.92
N ASP A 109 0.39 0.75 -10.57
CA ASP A 109 1.39 1.16 -9.59
C ASP A 109 1.06 0.63 -8.19
N GLU A 110 -0.22 0.64 -7.79
CA GLU A 110 -0.67 0.06 -6.53
C GLU A 110 -0.39 -1.46 -6.50
N LEU A 111 -0.80 -2.20 -7.53
CA LEU A 111 -0.56 -3.66 -7.61
C LEU A 111 0.95 -3.98 -7.51
N ARG A 112 1.80 -3.20 -8.18
CA ARG A 112 3.26 -3.34 -8.08
C ARG A 112 3.79 -3.02 -6.68
N TYR A 113 3.27 -1.97 -6.05
CA TYR A 113 3.63 -1.60 -4.69
C TYR A 113 3.27 -2.72 -3.70
N GLN A 114 2.06 -3.28 -3.80
CA GLN A 114 1.64 -4.37 -2.92
C GLN A 114 2.50 -5.62 -3.11
N ILE A 115 2.80 -5.97 -4.36
CA ILE A 115 3.75 -7.04 -4.70
C ILE A 115 5.08 -6.80 -4.00
N LYS A 116 5.64 -5.58 -4.07
CA LYS A 116 6.93 -5.22 -3.44
C LYS A 116 6.85 -5.32 -1.91
N LYS A 117 5.74 -4.89 -1.30
CA LYS A 117 5.56 -4.94 0.16
C LYS A 117 5.45 -6.38 0.66
N LEU A 118 4.67 -7.21 -0.03
CA LEU A 118 4.58 -8.63 0.29
C LEU A 118 5.90 -9.35 0.00
N ASP A 119 6.60 -9.03 -1.09
CA ASP A 119 7.93 -9.60 -1.36
C ASP A 119 8.93 -9.28 -0.24
N LYS A 120 8.92 -8.05 0.30
CA LYS A 120 9.75 -7.68 1.45
C LYS A 120 9.38 -8.45 2.72
N LEU A 121 8.09 -8.68 2.95
CA LEU A 121 7.60 -9.45 4.09
C LEU A 121 7.97 -10.93 3.97
N LEU A 122 7.85 -11.50 2.77
CA LEU A 122 8.09 -12.91 2.49
C LEU A 122 9.59 -13.23 2.37
N ASN A 123 10.39 -12.28 1.86
CA ASN A 123 11.82 -12.45 1.60
C ASN A 123 12.62 -11.21 2.08
N PRO A 124 12.85 -11.05 3.40
CA PRO A 124 13.51 -9.87 3.96
C PRO A 124 14.98 -9.70 3.49
N ASP A 125 15.66 -10.81 3.12
CA ASP A 125 17.07 -10.80 2.71
C ASP A 125 17.29 -10.60 1.20
N ALA A 126 16.21 -10.47 0.41
CA ALA A 126 16.34 -10.26 -1.03
C ALA A 126 16.79 -8.81 -1.34
N PRO A 127 17.80 -8.60 -2.22
CA PRO A 127 18.23 -7.26 -2.60
C PRO A 127 17.09 -6.50 -3.28
N LEU A 128 16.64 -5.42 -2.64
CA LEU A 128 15.54 -4.58 -3.09
C LEU A 128 15.89 -3.91 -4.42
N LYS A 129 15.13 -4.19 -5.49
CA LYS A 129 15.00 -3.22 -6.59
C LYS A 129 14.16 -2.05 -6.07
N LEU A 130 14.78 -0.88 -5.94
CA LEU A 130 14.11 0.37 -5.54
C LEU A 130 13.09 0.78 -6.63
N GLY A 131 11.91 0.16 -6.64
CA GLY A 131 10.78 0.68 -7.41
C GLY A 131 10.32 2.03 -6.83
N SER A 132 9.93 2.96 -7.71
CA SER A 132 9.41 4.29 -7.35
C SER A 132 8.25 4.21 -6.37
N GLU A 133 8.25 5.07 -5.35
CA GLU A 133 7.18 5.15 -4.37
C GLU A 133 5.82 5.53 -5.02
N PRO A 134 4.71 4.88 -4.64
CA PRO A 134 3.40 5.18 -5.20
C PRO A 134 2.84 6.54 -4.75
N TRP A 135 2.15 7.21 -5.67
CA TRP A 135 1.39 8.44 -5.40
C TRP A 135 0.10 8.13 -4.65
N ARG A 136 -0.25 8.94 -3.63
CA ARG A 136 -1.39 8.68 -2.74
C ARG A 136 -2.28 9.92 -2.54
N PRO A 137 -3.60 9.76 -2.36
CA PRO A 137 -4.49 10.87 -2.02
C PRO A 137 -4.16 11.52 -0.67
N ALA A 138 -4.54 12.79 -0.51
CA ALA A 138 -4.31 13.57 0.71
C ALA A 138 -4.74 12.86 2.01
N GLY A 139 -5.90 12.18 2.02
CA GLY A 139 -6.40 11.48 3.21
C GLY A 139 -5.43 10.40 3.72
N HIS A 140 -4.80 9.66 2.80
CA HIS A 140 -3.83 8.63 3.15
C HIS A 140 -2.53 9.24 3.66
N ILE A 141 -2.11 10.38 3.11
CA ILE A 141 -0.92 11.09 3.56
C ILE A 141 -1.13 11.63 4.98
N VAL A 142 -2.32 12.16 5.26
CA VAL A 142 -2.70 12.64 6.59
C VAL A 142 -2.72 11.50 7.60
N ALA A 143 -3.31 10.35 7.24
CA ALA A 143 -3.31 9.17 8.11
C ALA A 143 -1.88 8.64 8.36
N ALA A 144 -1.04 8.60 7.33
CA ALA A 144 0.36 8.20 7.47
C ALA A 144 1.14 9.17 8.36
N ALA A 145 1.00 10.48 8.16
CA ALA A 145 1.62 11.50 8.98
C ALA A 145 1.21 11.37 10.47
N ALA A 146 -0.09 11.12 10.72
CA ALA A 146 -0.60 10.90 12.07
C ALA A 146 0.01 9.67 12.76
N ALA A 147 0.25 8.58 12.02
CA ALA A 147 0.94 7.39 12.54
C ALA A 147 2.40 7.68 12.94
N TYR A 148 3.03 8.70 12.34
CA TYR A 148 4.36 9.19 12.73
C TYR A 148 4.32 10.36 13.74
N GLY A 149 3.15 10.65 14.33
CA GLY A 149 2.98 11.69 15.34
C GLY A 149 2.78 13.11 14.79
N PHE A 150 2.68 13.27 13.47
CA PHE A 150 2.50 14.58 12.84
C PHE A 150 1.02 14.87 12.53
N ARG A 151 0.57 16.09 12.81
CA ARG A 151 -0.77 16.56 12.43
C ARG A 151 -0.68 17.39 11.16
N VAL A 152 -1.22 16.86 10.07
CA VAL A 152 -1.27 17.55 8.77
C VAL A 152 -2.69 17.49 8.24
N THR A 153 -3.11 18.54 7.53
CA THR A 153 -4.42 18.63 6.88
C THR A 153 -4.28 18.62 5.36
N PRO A 154 -5.33 18.25 4.61
CA PRO A 154 -5.32 18.34 3.15
C PRO A 154 -5.10 19.77 2.61
N GLY A 155 -5.49 20.79 3.38
CA GLY A 155 -5.21 22.19 3.05
C GLY A 155 -3.71 22.53 3.13
N GLN A 156 -3.03 22.03 4.16
CA GLN A 156 -1.58 22.21 4.31
C GLN A 156 -0.80 21.48 3.20
N LEU A 157 -1.22 20.28 2.78
CA LEU A 157 -0.60 19.60 1.65
C LEU A 157 -0.67 20.42 0.36
N ARG A 158 -1.82 21.05 0.08
CA ARG A 158 -1.97 21.96 -1.08
C ARG A 158 -1.07 23.18 -0.96
N GLN A 159 -0.91 23.74 0.24
CA GLN A 159 0.02 24.86 0.46
C GLN A 159 1.49 24.43 0.27
N LEU A 160 1.87 23.23 0.69
CA LEU A 160 3.24 22.72 0.49
C LEU A 160 3.55 22.51 -1.00
N VAL A 161 2.58 22.03 -1.78
CA VAL A 161 2.69 21.96 -3.24
C VAL A 161 2.82 23.35 -3.85
N PHE A 162 1.95 24.30 -3.45
CA PHE A 162 2.00 25.67 -3.95
C PHE A 162 3.35 26.35 -3.69
N ARG A 163 3.96 26.04 -2.54
CA ARG A 163 5.31 26.51 -2.17
C ARG A 163 6.45 25.74 -2.86
N GLY A 164 6.13 24.74 -3.68
CA GLY A 164 7.10 23.91 -4.40
C GLY A 164 7.82 22.85 -3.56
N VAL A 165 7.49 22.72 -2.27
CA VAL A 165 8.22 21.89 -1.28
C VAL A 165 8.03 20.39 -1.53
N ILE A 166 6.83 19.99 -1.94
CA ILE A 166 6.49 18.60 -2.27
C ILE A 166 5.87 18.55 -3.66
N ASP A 167 5.94 17.39 -4.32
CA ASP A 167 5.27 17.20 -5.59
C ASP A 167 3.81 16.79 -5.41
N SER A 168 3.00 17.16 -6.39
CA SER A 168 1.69 16.57 -6.58
C SER A 168 1.47 16.17 -8.02
N ARG A 169 0.72 15.09 -8.20
CA ARG A 169 0.20 14.65 -9.49
C ARG A 169 -1.33 14.81 -9.50
N PRO A 170 -1.95 15.28 -10.58
CA PRO A 170 -3.40 15.22 -10.72
C PRO A 170 -3.85 13.74 -10.75
N GLY A 171 -4.92 13.42 -10.01
CA GLY A 171 -5.56 12.11 -9.96
C GLY A 171 -7.08 12.27 -10.06
N GLY A 172 -7.55 12.55 -11.28
CA GLY A 172 -8.93 12.94 -11.54
C GLY A 172 -9.32 14.21 -10.80
N ALA A 173 -10.36 14.15 -9.95
CA ALA A 173 -10.86 15.31 -9.20
C ALA A 173 -9.98 15.73 -7.99
N ARG A 174 -8.88 15.03 -7.71
CA ARG A 174 -8.04 15.26 -6.50
C ARG A 174 -6.55 15.19 -6.83
N ASN A 175 -5.74 15.87 -6.02
CA ASN A 175 -4.28 15.76 -6.10
C ASN A 175 -3.77 14.55 -5.32
N LEU A 176 -2.75 13.89 -5.88
CA LEU A 176 -1.98 12.81 -5.29
C LEU A 176 -0.59 13.30 -4.89
N TYR A 177 -0.01 12.71 -3.85
CA TYR A 177 1.26 13.13 -3.25
C TYR A 177 2.12 11.91 -2.91
N ARG A 178 3.43 12.10 -2.74
CA ARG A 178 4.34 11.07 -2.23
C ARG A 178 4.46 11.15 -0.71
N ALA A 179 4.37 10.00 -0.03
CA ALA A 179 4.43 9.98 1.43
C ALA A 179 5.85 10.27 1.94
N SER A 180 6.89 9.79 1.26
CA SER A 180 8.28 10.08 1.61
C SER A 180 8.59 11.57 1.62
N GLN A 181 8.23 12.31 0.57
CA GLN A 181 8.46 13.76 0.48
C GLN A 181 7.77 14.54 1.60
N VAL A 182 6.51 14.18 1.90
CA VAL A 182 5.76 14.84 2.97
C VAL A 182 6.35 14.51 4.34
N LEU A 183 6.70 13.25 4.60
CA LEU A 183 7.30 12.85 5.87
C LEU A 183 8.72 13.41 6.05
N ALA A 184 9.52 13.48 4.99
CA ALA A 184 10.84 14.09 5.00
C ALA A 184 10.75 15.57 5.41
N TYR A 185 9.87 16.33 4.76
CA TYR A 185 9.62 17.73 5.12
C TYR A 185 9.18 17.88 6.59
N LEU A 186 8.27 17.05 7.07
CA LEU A 186 7.77 17.12 8.45
C LEU A 186 8.86 16.78 9.49
N ARG A 187 9.86 15.98 9.12
CA ARG A 187 11.02 15.64 9.94
C ARG A 187 12.16 16.65 9.82
N GLY A 188 12.05 17.63 8.92
CA GLY A 188 13.14 18.56 8.60
C GLY A 188 14.27 17.92 7.80
N GLU A 189 14.02 16.79 7.14
CA GLU A 189 14.95 16.14 6.24
C GLU A 189 14.88 16.82 4.85
N PRO A 190 16.00 16.92 4.11
CA PRO A 190 15.99 17.46 2.76
C PRO A 190 15.07 16.62 1.88
N THR A 191 14.13 17.27 1.18
CA THR A 191 13.30 16.57 0.20
C THR A 191 14.13 16.31 -1.05
N GLU A 192 13.83 15.29 -1.85
CA GLU A 192 14.58 14.96 -3.08
C GLU A 192 14.70 16.13 -4.08
N LYS A 193 13.95 17.23 -3.89
CA LYS A 193 14.08 18.47 -4.65
C LYS A 193 15.29 19.33 -4.28
N ASP A 194 15.84 19.17 -3.08
CA ASP A 194 17.01 19.93 -2.61
C ASP A 194 18.35 19.29 -3.03
N THR A 195 18.31 18.16 -3.75
CA THR A 195 19.52 17.54 -4.31
C THR A 195 19.72 18.05 -5.74
N PRO A 196 20.69 18.96 -6.01
CA PRO A 196 21.04 19.29 -7.38
C PRO A 196 21.55 18.03 -8.07
N GLN A 197 21.00 17.74 -9.26
CA GLN A 197 21.56 16.75 -10.19
C GLN A 197 22.91 17.22 -10.72
#